data_AF-A0A1T3VS18-F1
#
_entry.id   AF-A0A1T3VS18-F1
#
_cell.length_a   1.000
_cell.length_b   1.000
_cell.length_c   1.000
_cell.angle_alpha   90.00
_cell.angle_beta   90.00
_cell.angle_gamma   90.00
#
_symmetry.space_group_name_H-M   'P 1'
#
loop_
_entity.id
_entity.type
_entity.pdbx_description
1 polymer ?
#
loop_
_entity_poly.entity_id
_entity_poly.type
_entity_poly.pdbx_seq_one_letter_code
_entity_poly.pdbx_strand_id
1 'polypeptide(L)'
;MISLRTHAISLAAVFLALAIGVVLGSGLFSDTVLSGLRSDKADLRSQIDALNDDKNELNEKLSAAGEFDGIMAPRILRDTLRDKAVVLFRTPDATDNDVDAVTRLVGQAGAGVSGTIALTPQFVDANSSEKLLSVVNSPIVPTGRQLSTNSVDQGSQAGDLVGISVLRGKEPAVADDQRETVLATLRDTGFITYGTEKVGAADTAVIVT
;
A
#
# COMPACT_ATOMS: atom_id res chain seq x y z
N MET A 1 2.14 -15.54 -87.27
CA MET A 1 3.19 -16.26 -86.52
C MET A 1 3.95 -15.24 -85.70
N ILE A 2 3.56 -15.02 -84.44
CA ILE A 2 4.35 -14.18 -83.54
C ILE A 2 5.67 -14.93 -83.35
N SER A 3 6.77 -14.33 -83.78
CA SER A 3 8.05 -15.04 -83.81
C SER A 3 8.45 -15.44 -82.39
N LEU A 4 8.96 -16.66 -82.20
CA LEU A 4 9.49 -17.14 -80.92
C LEU A 4 10.49 -16.16 -80.28
N ARG A 5 11.16 -15.35 -81.11
CA ARG A 5 12.09 -14.29 -80.70
C ARG A 5 11.40 -13.15 -79.94
N THR A 6 10.24 -12.68 -80.37
CA THR A 6 9.54 -11.55 -79.71
C THR A 6 8.95 -11.94 -78.35
N HIS A 7 8.50 -13.18 -78.18
CA HIS A 7 8.05 -13.69 -76.87
C HIS A 7 9.22 -13.91 -75.91
N ALA A 8 10.36 -14.42 -76.40
CA ALA A 8 11.56 -14.58 -75.59
C ALA A 8 12.11 -13.22 -75.09
N ILE A 9 12.08 -12.19 -75.94
CA ILE A 9 12.52 -10.83 -75.57
C ILE A 9 11.59 -10.21 -74.52
N SER A 10 10.27 -10.35 -74.65
CA SER A 10 9.30 -9.85 -73.66
C SER A 10 9.44 -10.56 -72.31
N LEU A 11 9.60 -11.89 -72.32
CA LEU A 11 9.80 -12.66 -71.10
C LEU A 11 11.12 -12.29 -70.41
N ALA A 12 12.19 -12.10 -71.18
CA ALA A 12 13.48 -11.64 -70.65
C ALA A 12 13.37 -10.24 -70.03
N ALA A 13 12.61 -9.32 -70.64
CA ALA A 13 12.39 -7.98 -70.11
C ALA A 13 11.61 -8.01 -68.77
N VAL A 14 10.58 -8.87 -68.66
CA VAL A 14 9.82 -9.04 -67.42
C VAL A 14 10.68 -9.64 -66.31
N PHE A 15 11.47 -10.67 -66.60
CA PHE A 15 12.39 -11.25 -65.61
C PHE A 15 13.47 -10.26 -65.18
N LEU A 16 14.00 -9.45 -66.10
CA LEU A 16 14.97 -8.41 -65.77
C LEU A 16 14.36 -7.33 -64.88
N ALA A 17 13.14 -6.87 -65.19
CA ALA A 17 12.42 -5.91 -64.36
C ALA A 17 12.14 -6.46 -62.96
N LEU A 18 11.79 -7.75 -62.84
CA LEU A 18 11.52 -8.42 -61.57
C LEU A 18 12.82 -8.61 -60.76
N ALA A 19 13.91 -9.01 -61.42
CA ALA A 19 15.22 -9.13 -60.77
C ALA A 19 15.71 -7.78 -60.24
N ILE A 20 15.60 -6.71 -61.04
CA ILE A 20 15.95 -5.34 -60.62
C ILE A 20 15.03 -4.87 -59.48
N GLY A 21 13.72 -5.13 -59.57
CA GLY A 21 12.75 -4.81 -58.52
C GLY A 21 13.03 -5.51 -57.19
N VAL A 22 13.42 -6.79 -57.22
CA VAL A 22 13.76 -7.57 -56.01
C VAL A 22 15.09 -7.10 -55.42
N VAL A 23 16.10 -6.82 -56.24
CA VAL A 23 17.41 -6.32 -55.77
C VAL A 23 17.27 -4.93 -55.14
N LEU A 24 16.53 -4.02 -55.75
CA LEU A 24 16.26 -2.69 -55.17
C LEU A 24 15.35 -2.75 -53.95
N GLY A 25 14.35 -3.65 -53.95
CA GLY A 25 13.44 -3.83 -52.81
C GLY A 25 14.07 -4.51 -51.59
N SER A 26 15.16 -5.25 -51.75
CA SER A 26 15.86 -5.93 -50.65
C SER A 26 17.16 -5.22 -50.20
N GLY A 27 17.84 -4.51 -51.10
CA GLY A 27 19.13 -3.87 -50.83
C GLY A 27 19.06 -2.55 -50.05
N LEU A 28 17.92 -1.86 -50.03
CA LEU A 28 17.78 -0.54 -49.38
C LEU A 28 17.20 -0.59 -47.95
N PHE A 29 16.68 -1.73 -47.49
CA PHE A 29 15.89 -1.81 -46.25
C PHE A 29 16.55 -2.62 -45.11
N SER A 30 17.55 -3.46 -45.38
CA SER A 30 18.15 -4.31 -44.34
C SER A 30 19.06 -3.56 -43.39
N ASP A 31 19.93 -2.68 -43.90
CA ASP A 31 21.01 -2.10 -43.09
C ASP A 31 20.50 -0.96 -42.19
N THR A 32 19.57 -0.12 -42.65
CA THR A 32 19.00 0.97 -41.85
C THR A 32 18.09 0.45 -40.74
N VAL A 33 17.24 -0.54 -41.03
CA VAL A 33 16.34 -1.14 -40.03
C VAL A 33 17.14 -1.98 -39.02
N LEU A 34 18.13 -2.76 -39.48
CA LEU A 34 19.00 -3.52 -38.58
C LEU A 34 19.89 -2.61 -37.73
N SER A 35 20.36 -1.50 -38.27
CA SER A 35 21.12 -0.50 -37.50
C SER A 35 20.24 0.23 -36.49
N GLY A 36 18.99 0.55 -36.85
CA GLY A 36 17.99 1.09 -35.91
C GLY A 36 17.72 0.13 -34.76
N LEU A 37 17.41 -1.14 -35.04
CA LEU A 37 17.19 -2.16 -34.01
C LEU A 37 18.43 -2.42 -33.13
N ARG A 38 19.64 -2.32 -33.70
CA ARG A 38 20.90 -2.41 -32.93
C ARG A 38 21.11 -1.19 -32.05
N SER A 39 20.78 0.01 -32.54
CA SER A 39 20.81 1.26 -31.77
C SER A 39 19.80 1.21 -30.62
N ASP A 40 18.55 0.87 -30.91
CA ASP A 40 17.49 0.73 -29.91
C ASP A 40 17.87 -0.30 -28.84
N LYS A 41 18.48 -1.43 -29.23
CA LYS A 41 18.98 -2.43 -28.30
C LYS A 41 20.15 -1.92 -27.45
N ALA A 42 21.02 -1.08 -28.00
CA ALA A 42 22.11 -0.46 -27.25
C ALA A 42 21.56 0.58 -26.26
N ASP A 43 20.61 1.42 -26.69
CA ASP A 43 19.95 2.42 -25.85
C ASP A 43 19.13 1.77 -24.72
N LEU A 44 18.41 0.68 -25.01
CA LEU A 44 17.68 -0.10 -24.00
C LEU A 44 18.63 -0.74 -22.99
N ARG A 45 19.79 -1.25 -23.43
CA ARG A 45 20.82 -1.76 -22.51
C ARG A 45 21.36 -0.65 -21.63
N SER A 46 21.69 0.51 -22.19
CA SER A 46 22.16 1.67 -21.43
C SER A 46 21.11 2.14 -20.41
N GLN A 47 19.83 2.11 -20.76
CA GLN A 47 18.74 2.46 -19.83
C GLN A 47 18.59 1.42 -18.72
N ILE A 48 18.73 0.14 -19.02
CA ILE A 48 18.71 -0.93 -18.02
C ILE A 48 19.89 -0.77 -17.05
N ASP A 49 21.09 -0.51 -17.57
CA ASP A 49 22.28 -0.32 -16.75
C ASP A 49 22.12 0.90 -15.84
N ALA A 50 21.68 2.04 -16.39
CA ALA A 50 21.40 3.25 -15.61
C ALA A 50 20.33 3.01 -14.53
N LEU A 51 19.23 2.31 -14.86
CA LEU A 51 18.17 2.01 -13.90
C LEU A 51 18.64 1.05 -12.79
N ASN A 52 19.54 0.12 -13.12
CA ASN A 52 20.14 -0.77 -12.12
C ASN A 52 21.09 0.00 -11.20
N ASP A 53 21.89 0.92 -11.73
CA ASP A 53 22.77 1.77 -10.94
C ASP A 53 21.97 2.68 -10.00
N ASP A 54 20.93 3.34 -10.51
CA ASP A 54 20.01 4.16 -9.71
C ASP A 54 19.37 3.31 -8.60
N LYS A 55 18.88 2.10 -8.94
CA LYS A 55 18.30 1.18 -7.96
C LYS A 55 19.30 0.81 -6.87
N ASN A 56 20.55 0.53 -7.23
CA ASN A 56 21.59 0.18 -6.27
C ASN A 56 21.89 1.38 -5.34
N GLU A 57 22.03 2.58 -5.90
CA GLU A 57 22.23 3.80 -5.12
C GLU A 57 21.06 4.06 -4.15
N LEU A 58 19.81 3.91 -4.61
CA LEU A 58 18.63 4.05 -3.75
C LEU A 58 18.62 3.00 -2.62
N ASN A 59 18.98 1.75 -2.92
CA ASN A 59 19.05 0.69 -1.91
C ASN A 59 20.16 0.94 -0.89
N GLU A 60 21.31 1.45 -1.30
CA GLU A 60 22.40 1.83 -0.40
C GLU A 60 21.97 2.98 0.52
N LYS A 61 21.32 4.03 -0.03
CA LYS A 61 20.77 5.13 0.76
C LYS A 61 19.72 4.67 1.76
N LEU A 62 18.80 3.78 1.34
CA LEU A 62 17.78 3.22 2.22
C LEU A 62 18.41 2.38 3.34
N SER A 63 19.44 1.59 3.02
CA SER A 63 20.16 0.78 4.01
C SER A 63 20.89 1.67 5.02
N ALA A 64 21.58 2.72 4.55
CA ALA A 64 22.27 3.67 5.42
C ALA A 64 21.29 4.44 6.33
N ALA A 65 20.14 4.86 5.79
CA ALA A 65 19.08 5.49 6.58
C ALA A 65 18.51 4.53 7.63
N GLY A 66 18.22 3.28 7.26
CA GLY A 66 17.73 2.26 8.18
C GLY A 66 18.73 1.90 9.29
N GLU A 67 20.03 1.86 8.99
CA GLU A 67 21.08 1.66 9.99
C GLU A 67 21.17 2.85 10.96
N PHE A 68 21.13 4.08 10.43
CA PHE A 68 21.10 5.29 11.24
C PHE A 68 19.88 5.31 12.18
N ASP A 69 18.69 5.02 11.65
CA ASP A 69 17.46 4.95 12.44
C ASP A 69 17.56 3.84 13.49
N GLY A 70 18.10 2.67 13.15
CA GLY A 70 18.30 1.57 14.11
C GLY A 70 19.22 1.95 15.28
N ILE A 71 20.24 2.79 15.05
CA ILE A 71 21.18 3.25 16.08
C ILE A 71 20.57 4.40 16.90
N MET A 72 19.84 5.31 16.24
CA MET A 72 19.37 6.56 16.84
C MET A 72 17.99 6.46 17.48
N ALA A 73 17.06 5.71 16.89
CA ALA A 73 15.69 5.59 17.36
C ALA A 73 15.61 5.17 18.84
N PRO A 74 16.36 4.16 19.35
CA PRO A 74 16.29 3.80 20.76
C PRO A 74 16.76 4.93 21.68
N ARG A 75 17.69 5.79 21.24
CA ARG A 75 18.19 6.91 22.05
C ARG A 75 17.21 8.08 22.07
N ILE A 76 16.53 8.32 20.94
CA ILE A 76 15.55 9.39 20.78
C ILE A 76 14.23 9.02 21.46
N LEU A 77 13.78 7.78 21.31
CA LEU A 77 12.49 7.32 21.82
C LEU A 77 12.50 7.01 23.31
N ARG A 78 13.67 6.72 23.89
CA ARG A 78 13.77 6.30 25.30
C ARG A 78 12.97 7.21 26.22
N ASP A 79 12.07 6.61 26.99
CA ASP A 79 11.21 7.27 27.99
C ASP A 79 10.25 8.34 27.44
N THR A 80 10.13 8.52 26.12
CA THR A 80 9.21 9.49 25.51
C THR A 80 7.74 9.15 25.72
N LEU A 81 7.41 7.86 25.85
CA LEU A 81 6.07 7.35 26.14
C LEU A 81 6.00 6.65 27.51
N ARG A 82 6.89 7.01 28.42
CA ARG A 82 6.93 6.44 29.76
C ARG A 82 5.59 6.56 30.48
N ASP A 83 5.17 5.47 31.11
CA ASP A 83 3.91 5.35 31.86
C ASP A 83 2.66 5.62 30.99
N LYS A 84 2.78 5.51 29.65
CA LYS A 84 1.66 5.60 28.71
C LYS A 84 1.26 4.22 28.22
N ALA A 85 -0.05 4.04 28.03
CA ALA A 85 -0.61 2.91 27.32
C ALA A 85 -0.89 3.27 25.86
N VAL A 86 -0.51 2.39 24.94
CA VAL A 86 -0.71 2.57 23.49
C VAL A 86 -1.60 1.45 22.97
N VAL A 87 -2.65 1.81 22.24
CA VAL A 87 -3.42 0.83 21.45
C VAL A 87 -2.89 0.84 20.02
N LEU A 88 -2.69 -0.35 19.45
CA LEU A 88 -2.28 -0.49 18.06
C LEU A 88 -3.50 -0.82 17.19
N PHE A 89 -3.66 -0.08 16.10
CA PHE A 89 -4.61 -0.37 15.04
C PHE A 89 -3.84 -0.86 13.83
N ARG A 90 -4.23 -2.01 13.30
CA ARG A 90 -3.67 -2.58 12.07
C ARG A 90 -4.71 -2.49 10.97
N THR A 91 -4.40 -1.89 9.84
CA THR A 91 -5.26 -1.93 8.65
C THR A 91 -5.07 -3.23 7.86
N PRO A 92 -5.99 -3.59 6.94
CA PRO A 92 -5.90 -4.83 6.17
C PRO A 92 -4.66 -4.96 5.28
N ASP A 93 -4.08 -3.83 4.87
CA ASP A 93 -2.88 -3.72 4.03
C ASP A 93 -1.56 -3.80 4.83
N ALA A 94 -1.61 -3.58 6.15
CA ALA A 94 -0.43 -3.65 6.99
C ALA A 94 0.12 -5.07 7.12
N THR A 95 1.45 -5.19 6.95
CA THR A 95 2.16 -6.47 7.11
C THR A 95 2.41 -6.79 8.58
N ASP A 96 2.58 -8.08 8.91
CA ASP A 96 2.92 -8.50 10.28
C ASP A 96 4.25 -7.88 10.75
N ASN A 97 5.20 -7.74 9.83
CA ASN A 97 6.52 -7.18 10.11
C ASN A 97 6.45 -5.72 10.56
N ASP A 98 5.55 -4.92 9.97
CA ASP A 98 5.39 -3.50 10.32
C ASP A 98 4.76 -3.36 11.70
N VAL A 99 3.76 -4.18 12.01
CA VAL A 99 3.13 -4.21 13.33
C VAL A 99 4.14 -4.61 14.41
N ASP A 100 4.97 -5.62 14.15
CA ASP A 100 6.02 -6.07 15.07
C ASP A 100 7.11 -5.00 15.24
N ALA A 101 7.50 -4.31 14.17
CA ALA A 101 8.45 -3.21 14.23
C ALA A 101 7.93 -2.06 15.10
N VAL A 102 6.68 -1.62 14.87
CA VAL A 102 6.03 -0.56 15.65
C VAL A 102 5.87 -0.97 17.11
N THR A 103 5.46 -2.22 17.37
CA THR A 103 5.33 -2.75 18.73
C THR A 103 6.66 -2.67 19.51
N ARG A 104 7.78 -3.03 18.85
CA ARG A 104 9.11 -2.89 19.44
C ARG A 104 9.49 -1.43 19.71
N LEU A 105 9.19 -0.51 18.79
CA LEU A 105 9.47 0.92 18.98
C LEU A 105 8.66 1.51 20.14
N VAL A 106 7.38 1.13 20.29
CA VAL A 106 6.54 1.52 21.43
C VAL A 106 7.14 1.02 22.75
N GLY A 107 7.61 -0.23 22.79
CA GLY A 107 8.29 -0.78 23.96
C GLY A 107 9.61 -0.07 24.28
N GLN A 108 10.42 0.25 23.26
CA GLN A 108 11.64 1.05 23.41
C GLN A 108 11.34 2.47 23.94
N ALA A 109 10.17 3.02 23.60
CA ALA A 109 9.72 4.31 24.10
C ALA A 109 9.28 4.29 25.58
N GLY A 110 9.21 3.10 26.20
CA GLY A 110 8.80 2.93 27.59
C GLY A 110 7.29 2.82 27.80
N ALA A 111 6.52 2.66 26.72
CA ALA A 111 5.08 2.47 26.78
C ALA A 111 4.67 0.99 26.86
N GLY A 112 3.50 0.73 27.46
CA GLY A 112 2.84 -0.57 27.41
C GLY A 112 1.82 -0.62 26.27
N VAL A 113 1.78 -1.73 25.53
CA VAL A 113 0.69 -1.96 24.56
C VAL A 113 -0.55 -2.43 25.32
N SER A 114 -1.66 -1.69 25.23
CA SER A 114 -2.93 -2.04 25.88
C SER A 114 -3.80 -2.98 25.05
N GLY A 115 -3.40 -3.26 23.80
CA GLY A 115 -4.04 -4.21 22.90
C GLY A 115 -3.82 -3.85 21.44
N THR A 116 -4.02 -4.85 20.58
CA THR A 116 -3.94 -4.70 19.12
C THR A 116 -5.30 -5.01 18.50
N ILE A 117 -5.84 -4.05 17.75
CA ILE A 117 -7.10 -4.15 17.02
C ILE A 117 -6.79 -4.16 15.52
N ALA A 118 -7.17 -5.22 14.83
CA ALA A 118 -7.10 -5.30 13.37
C ALA A 118 -8.42 -4.83 12.76
N LEU A 119 -8.34 -3.80 11.94
CA LEU A 119 -9.45 -3.29 11.12
C LEU A 119 -9.64 -4.23 9.94
N THR A 120 -10.89 -4.59 9.64
CA THR A 120 -11.18 -5.44 8.49
C THR A 120 -11.36 -4.58 7.23
N PRO A 121 -11.31 -5.19 6.02
CA PRO A 121 -11.67 -4.48 4.79
C PRO A 121 -13.04 -3.83 4.88
N GLN A 122 -13.98 -4.44 5.59
CA GLN A 122 -15.32 -3.86 5.81
C GLN A 122 -15.28 -2.56 6.62
N PHE A 123 -14.27 -2.29 7.44
CA PHE A 123 -14.13 -1.02 8.13
C PHE A 123 -13.52 0.07 7.25
N VAL A 124 -12.55 -0.31 6.40
CA VAL A 124 -11.81 0.63 5.53
C VAL A 124 -12.59 0.94 4.25
N ASP A 125 -13.23 -0.07 3.66
CA ASP A 125 -14.00 0.04 2.41
C ASP A 125 -15.41 0.61 2.64
N ALA A 126 -15.94 0.61 3.88
CA ALA A 126 -17.31 1.04 4.19
C ALA A 126 -17.50 2.57 4.25
N ASN A 127 -17.10 3.22 3.16
CA ASN A 127 -17.75 4.43 2.64
C ASN A 127 -19.15 4.13 2.02
N SER A 128 -19.73 2.95 2.27
CA SER A 128 -21.09 2.52 1.90
C SER A 128 -21.42 1.24 2.69
N SER A 129 -22.57 0.97 3.31
CA SER A 129 -23.86 1.63 3.47
C SER A 129 -24.62 0.90 4.61
N GLU A 130 -25.49 1.60 5.35
CA GLU A 130 -26.53 1.09 6.29
C GLU A 130 -26.09 0.29 7.54
N LYS A 131 -25.15 -0.66 7.45
CA LYS A 131 -24.72 -1.49 8.61
C LYS A 131 -23.95 -0.71 9.66
N LEU A 132 -22.98 0.12 9.25
CA LEU A 132 -22.27 1.00 10.19
C LEU A 132 -23.24 2.01 10.82
N LEU A 133 -24.15 2.59 10.04
CA LEU A 133 -25.20 3.48 10.58
C LEU A 133 -26.12 2.76 11.57
N SER A 134 -26.46 1.49 11.35
CA SER A 134 -27.27 0.72 12.28
C SER A 134 -26.54 0.45 13.61
N VAL A 135 -25.22 0.26 13.58
CA VAL A 135 -24.38 0.05 14.78
C VAL A 135 -24.12 1.38 15.50
N VAL A 136 -23.82 2.44 14.75
CA VAL A 136 -23.56 3.78 15.27
C VAL A 136 -24.83 4.41 15.88
N ASN A 137 -26.00 4.18 15.28
CA ASN A 137 -27.30 4.61 15.81
C ASN A 137 -27.90 3.61 16.82
N SER A 138 -27.28 2.44 17.00
CA SER A 138 -27.62 1.55 18.12
C SER A 138 -27.03 2.11 19.41
N PRO A 139 -27.62 1.81 20.59
CA PRO A 139 -27.16 2.30 21.89
C PRO A 139 -25.87 1.61 22.35
N ILE A 140 -24.83 1.62 21.50
CA ILE A 140 -23.49 1.09 21.76
C ILE A 140 -22.56 2.23 22.19
N VAL A 141 -22.92 3.49 21.94
CA VAL A 141 -22.16 4.65 22.46
C VAL A 141 -22.15 4.58 24.00
N PRO A 142 -20.96 4.59 24.64
CA PRO A 142 -20.85 4.55 26.09
C PRO A 142 -21.65 5.67 26.78
N THR A 143 -22.17 5.40 27.97
CA THR A 143 -23.04 6.38 28.67
C THR A 143 -22.31 7.69 28.94
N GLY A 144 -22.98 8.82 28.68
CA GLY A 144 -22.41 10.15 28.86
C GLY A 144 -21.46 10.58 27.74
N ARG A 145 -21.41 9.82 26.63
CA ARG A 145 -20.61 10.15 25.44
C ARG A 145 -21.51 10.48 24.26
N GLN A 146 -21.00 11.30 23.38
CA GLN A 146 -21.62 11.65 22.11
C GLN A 146 -20.58 11.54 21.01
N LEU A 147 -21.03 11.10 19.84
CA LEU A 147 -20.21 11.12 18.65
C LEU A 147 -19.96 12.56 18.22
N SER A 148 -18.76 12.80 17.69
CA SER A 148 -18.37 14.06 17.12
C SER A 148 -19.33 14.48 16.01
N THR A 149 -19.82 15.71 16.09
CA THR A 149 -20.66 16.31 15.04
C THR A 149 -19.84 16.97 13.95
N ASN A 150 -18.50 16.99 14.08
CA ASN A 150 -17.60 17.70 13.16
C ASN A 150 -17.39 16.95 11.85
N SER A 151 -17.52 15.62 11.86
CA SER A 151 -17.47 14.77 10.67
C SER A 151 -18.56 13.73 10.76
N VAL A 152 -19.46 13.75 9.79
CA VAL A 152 -20.67 12.91 9.77
C VAL A 152 -20.58 11.78 8.74
N ASP A 153 -19.42 11.61 8.10
CA ASP A 153 -19.15 10.44 7.29
C ASP A 153 -19.04 9.19 8.18
N GLN A 154 -19.43 8.06 7.62
CA GLN A 154 -19.62 6.81 8.35
C GLN A 154 -18.30 6.27 8.91
N GLY A 155 -17.20 6.44 8.17
CA GLY A 155 -15.86 6.07 8.61
C GLY A 155 -15.41 6.89 9.82
N SER A 156 -15.65 8.20 9.82
CA SER A 156 -15.34 9.07 10.96
C SER A 156 -16.21 8.78 12.18
N GLN A 157 -17.50 8.45 12.00
CA GLN A 157 -18.35 8.05 13.13
C GLN A 157 -17.93 6.71 13.74
N ALA A 158 -17.55 5.74 12.90
CA ALA A 158 -17.01 4.46 13.35
C ALA A 158 -15.67 4.65 14.08
N GLY A 159 -14.78 5.48 13.52
CA GLY A 159 -13.52 5.87 14.13
C GLY A 159 -13.71 6.60 15.45
N ASP A 160 -14.70 7.48 15.57
CA ASP A 160 -14.98 8.18 16.82
C ASP A 160 -15.62 7.25 17.86
N LEU A 161 -16.46 6.28 17.46
CA LEU A 161 -16.96 5.25 18.39
C LEU A 161 -15.81 4.42 18.96
N VAL A 162 -14.92 3.93 18.09
CA VAL A 162 -13.72 3.18 18.49
C VAL A 162 -12.83 4.06 19.39
N GLY A 163 -12.53 5.28 18.96
CA GLY A 163 -11.69 6.23 19.70
C GLY A 163 -12.26 6.59 21.07
N ILE A 164 -13.58 6.84 21.17
CA ILE A 164 -14.28 7.07 22.44
C ILE A 164 -14.13 5.88 23.38
N SER A 165 -14.24 4.66 22.86
CA SER A 165 -14.19 3.45 23.68
C SER A 165 -12.81 3.14 24.24
N VAL A 166 -11.74 3.39 23.46
CA VAL A 166 -10.37 2.99 23.81
C VAL A 166 -9.50 4.11 24.39
N LEU A 167 -9.75 5.39 24.10
CA LEU A 167 -8.87 6.49 24.53
C LEU A 167 -9.29 7.10 25.87
N ARG A 168 -8.32 7.25 26.78
CA ARG A 168 -8.49 7.84 28.13
C ARG A 168 -8.70 9.36 28.14
N GLY A 169 -8.43 10.05 27.03
CA GLY A 169 -8.36 11.52 26.97
C GLY A 169 -9.69 12.30 26.93
N LYS A 170 -10.83 11.63 27.12
CA LYS A 170 -12.15 12.28 27.13
C LYS A 170 -12.87 11.92 28.44
N GLU A 171 -13.41 12.90 29.14
CA GLU A 171 -14.19 12.71 30.37
C GLU A 171 -15.71 12.66 30.11
N PRO A 172 -16.47 11.82 30.82
CA PRO A 172 -16.02 10.82 31.79
C PRO A 172 -15.32 9.64 31.11
N ALA A 173 -14.43 8.97 31.85
CA ALA A 173 -13.75 7.77 31.37
C ALA A 173 -14.76 6.66 31.06
N VAL A 174 -14.57 5.96 29.94
CA VAL A 174 -15.43 4.83 29.56
C VAL A 174 -15.12 3.63 30.45
N ALA A 175 -16.16 3.11 31.10
CA ALA A 175 -16.05 1.93 31.95
C ALA A 175 -15.65 0.67 31.14
N ASP A 176 -14.97 -0.26 31.80
CA ASP A 176 -14.40 -1.45 31.17
C ASP A 176 -15.45 -2.33 30.47
N ASP A 177 -16.61 -2.50 31.10
CA ASP A 177 -17.75 -3.27 30.59
C ASP A 177 -18.36 -2.64 29.33
N GLN A 178 -18.45 -1.31 29.30
CA GLN A 178 -18.92 -0.56 28.14
C GLN A 178 -17.95 -0.65 26.98
N ARG A 179 -16.64 -0.51 27.24
CA ARG A 179 -15.61 -0.70 26.21
C ARG A 179 -15.66 -2.11 25.65
N GLU A 180 -15.76 -3.13 26.49
CA GLU A 180 -15.86 -4.52 26.05
C GLU A 180 -17.11 -4.76 25.20
N THR A 181 -18.25 -4.18 25.59
CA THR A 181 -19.50 -4.26 24.80
C THR A 181 -19.35 -3.62 23.41
N VAL A 182 -18.72 -2.45 23.32
CA VAL A 182 -18.45 -1.77 22.05
C VAL A 182 -17.55 -2.64 21.16
N LEU A 183 -16.41 -3.09 21.69
CA LEU A 183 -15.44 -3.87 20.94
C LEU A 183 -16.00 -5.23 20.51
N ALA A 184 -16.73 -5.92 21.38
CA ALA A 184 -17.40 -7.17 21.06
C ALA A 184 -18.42 -6.96 19.93
N THR A 185 -19.23 -5.91 19.99
CA THR A 185 -20.22 -5.63 18.94
C THR A 185 -19.55 -5.31 17.61
N LEU A 186 -18.47 -4.52 17.60
CA LEU A 186 -17.69 -4.23 16.39
C LEU A 186 -17.02 -5.48 15.81
N ARG A 187 -16.63 -6.42 16.66
CA ARG A 187 -16.09 -7.73 16.24
C ARG A 187 -17.17 -8.62 15.65
N ASP A 188 -18.32 -8.72 16.32
CA ASP A 188 -19.42 -9.59 15.90
C ASP A 188 -20.07 -9.10 14.60
N THR A 189 -20.00 -7.79 14.35
CA THR A 189 -20.44 -7.18 13.09
C THR A 189 -19.41 -7.28 11.97
N GLY A 190 -18.19 -7.73 12.27
CA GLY A 190 -17.13 -7.98 11.30
C GLY A 190 -16.28 -6.76 10.93
N PHE A 191 -16.39 -5.65 11.67
CA PHE A 191 -15.62 -4.43 11.40
C PHE A 191 -14.22 -4.47 11.98
N ILE A 192 -14.03 -5.15 13.11
CA ILE A 192 -12.72 -5.32 13.73
C ILE A 192 -12.50 -6.78 14.10
N THR A 193 -11.24 -7.12 14.31
CA THR A 193 -10.82 -8.35 14.95
C THR A 193 -9.75 -8.00 15.98
N TYR A 194 -9.65 -8.79 17.04
CA TYR A 194 -8.61 -8.67 18.04
C TYR A 194 -8.35 -10.05 18.65
N GLY A 195 -7.17 -10.23 19.22
CA GLY A 195 -6.76 -11.49 19.84
C GLY A 195 -7.58 -11.84 21.09
N THR A 196 -7.14 -12.86 21.81
CA THR A 196 -7.72 -13.25 23.11
C THR A 196 -7.35 -12.28 24.25
N GLU A 197 -6.46 -11.32 23.98
CA GLU A 197 -6.02 -10.33 24.95
C GLU A 197 -7.10 -9.25 25.14
N LYS A 198 -7.33 -8.86 26.40
CA LYS A 198 -8.26 -7.79 26.73
C LYS A 198 -7.69 -6.46 26.25
N VAL A 199 -8.43 -5.74 25.39
CA VAL A 199 -8.06 -4.39 24.99
C VAL A 199 -8.40 -3.40 26.13
N GLY A 200 -7.35 -2.88 26.76
CA GLY A 200 -7.44 -1.87 27.81
C GLY A 200 -7.59 -0.45 27.26
N ALA A 201 -7.86 0.50 28.16
CA ALA A 201 -7.86 1.91 27.81
C ALA A 201 -6.43 2.41 27.54
N ALA A 202 -6.24 3.16 26.47
CA ALA A 202 -4.98 3.71 26.01
C ALA A 202 -4.92 5.23 26.18
N ASP A 203 -3.71 5.76 26.37
CA ASP A 203 -3.44 7.20 26.35
C ASP A 203 -3.27 7.73 24.92
N THR A 204 -2.84 6.86 23.99
CA THR A 204 -2.65 7.19 22.57
C THR A 204 -2.93 5.98 21.68
N ALA A 205 -3.17 6.24 20.39
CA ALA A 205 -3.37 5.23 19.37
C ALA A 205 -2.30 5.35 18.27
N VAL A 206 -1.83 4.22 17.78
CA VAL A 206 -0.94 4.14 16.61
C VAL A 206 -1.65 3.33 15.54
N ILE A 207 -1.71 3.86 14.32
CA ILE A 207 -2.29 3.18 13.16
C ILE A 207 -1.12 2.70 12.30
N VAL A 208 -1.10 1.41 11.99
CA VAL A 208 -0.14 0.75 11.11
C VAL A 208 -0.85 0.43 9.80
N THR A 209 -0.29 0.92 8.70
CA THR A 209 -0.79 0.79 7.32
C THR A 209 0.24 0.14 6.43
#